data_AF-A0A9W4GG36-F1
#
_entry.id   AF-A0A9W4GG36-F1
#
_cell.length_a   1.000
_cell.length_b   1.000
_cell.length_c   1.000
_cell.angle_alpha   90.00
_cell.angle_beta   90.00
_cell.angle_gamma   90.00
#
_symmetry.space_group_name_H-M   'P 1'
#
loop_
_entity.id
_entity.type
_entity.pdbx_description
1 polymer ?
#
loop_
_entity_poly.entity_id
_entity_poly.type
_entity_poly.pdbx_seq_one_letter_code
_entity_poly.pdbx_strand_id
1 'polypeptide(L)'
;MHCVLLFTIPKALNLFRSTGIVMVTESLTSNYFIFKTRSPDLFPTFREDSKIHRLKTWVYGYDDYITAYCSDVLYTNQLKKTVAKHYDKVNEFSELESTQNQYPETECLKNIQYSQQYMSGENPISITSLVGQSYCSEAQIASLAYRKKVKVIGDFKYFAPLESSAKYYITADRPLEINNVLLGGNFILQTPDERGVSTIGWYHGYLHVFEKSIASDNWRLNTKIGKEQDNGYQIVSSLIGNSQFWELKKHWEILPYGKKNKNQIEGSINNFGNELKHTFRTLVKPILDTEVCSLPLIPAVGIFGSSPNTDW
;
A
#
# COMPACT_ATOMS: atom_id res chain seq x y z
N MET A 1 -17.15 15.91 -3.41
CA MET A 1 -17.03 14.74 -4.31
C MET A 1 -16.49 13.54 -3.56
N HIS A 2 -17.00 12.33 -3.83
CA HIS A 2 -16.46 11.07 -3.30
C HIS A 2 -15.73 10.31 -4.40
N CYS A 3 -14.64 9.61 -4.05
CA CYS A 3 -13.90 8.79 -5.01
C CYS A 3 -13.53 7.42 -4.46
N VAL A 4 -13.18 6.52 -5.37
CA VAL A 4 -12.50 5.25 -5.08
C VAL A 4 -11.27 5.15 -5.97
N LEU A 5 -10.16 4.67 -5.41
CA LEU A 5 -8.91 4.49 -6.16
C LEU A 5 -8.68 3.02 -6.45
N LEU A 6 -8.20 2.74 -7.65
CA LEU A 6 -7.85 1.41 -8.12
C LEU A 6 -6.38 1.41 -8.52
N PHE A 7 -5.66 0.36 -8.12
CA PHE A 7 -4.29 0.07 -8.51
C PHE A 7 -4.28 -1.28 -9.20
N THR A 8 -3.66 -1.39 -10.37
CA THR A 8 -3.35 -2.72 -10.91
C THR A 8 -2.33 -3.41 -10.03
N ILE A 9 -2.48 -4.72 -9.87
CA ILE A 9 -1.48 -5.55 -9.22
C ILE A 9 -0.45 -5.92 -10.29
N PRO A 10 0.83 -5.54 -10.13
CA PRO A 10 1.84 -5.77 -11.14
C PRO A 10 1.97 -7.25 -11.49
N LYS A 11 2.09 -7.53 -12.80
CA LYS A 11 2.26 -8.90 -13.31
C LYS A 11 3.47 -9.60 -12.71
N ALA A 12 4.54 -8.86 -12.38
CA ALA A 12 5.74 -9.37 -11.75
C ALA A 12 5.48 -10.08 -10.40
N LEU A 13 4.38 -9.73 -9.72
CA LEU A 13 3.97 -10.42 -8.49
C LEU A 13 3.45 -11.85 -8.76
N ASN A 14 3.08 -12.18 -10.01
CA ASN A 14 2.57 -13.50 -10.44
C ASN A 14 1.46 -14.05 -9.54
N LEU A 15 0.66 -13.13 -9.01
CA LEU A 15 -0.38 -13.37 -8.00
C LEU A 15 -1.64 -14.00 -8.60
N PHE A 16 -1.91 -13.73 -9.86
CA PHE A 16 -3.09 -14.20 -10.55
C PHE A 16 -2.73 -14.63 -11.98
N ARG A 17 -3.50 -15.57 -12.53
CA ARG A 17 -3.45 -15.87 -13.98
C ARG A 17 -4.07 -14.75 -14.82
N SER A 18 -5.00 -13.98 -14.24
CA SER A 18 -5.62 -12.78 -14.80
C SER A 18 -5.04 -11.51 -14.16
N THR A 19 -5.39 -10.32 -14.62
CA THR A 19 -4.95 -9.09 -13.94
C THR A 19 -5.68 -8.93 -12.60
N GLY A 20 -4.92 -8.58 -11.55
CA GLY A 20 -5.47 -8.23 -10.25
C GLY A 20 -5.61 -6.73 -10.08
N ILE A 21 -6.57 -6.28 -9.26
CA ILE A 21 -6.76 -4.89 -8.90
C ILE A 21 -6.94 -4.77 -7.39
N VAL A 22 -6.27 -3.78 -6.81
CA VAL A 22 -6.54 -3.30 -5.46
C VAL A 22 -7.43 -2.06 -5.55
N MET A 23 -8.56 -2.06 -4.85
CA MET A 23 -9.40 -0.89 -4.67
C MET A 23 -9.23 -0.36 -3.24
N VAL A 24 -8.92 0.91 -3.10
CA VAL A 24 -8.83 1.60 -1.81
C VAL A 24 -9.80 2.77 -1.73
N THR A 25 -10.23 3.08 -0.51
CA THR A 25 -11.14 4.19 -0.21
C THR A 25 -10.69 4.97 1.01
N GLU A 26 -11.19 6.18 1.18
CA GLU A 26 -11.02 7.06 2.34
C GLU A 26 -11.86 6.62 3.56
N SER A 27 -12.58 5.50 3.49
CA SER A 27 -13.35 4.99 4.63
C SER A 27 -12.41 4.58 5.77
N LEU A 28 -12.82 4.80 7.02
CA LEU A 28 -12.01 4.39 8.20
C LEU A 28 -12.03 2.88 8.46
N THR A 29 -12.96 2.15 7.85
CA THR A 29 -13.14 0.70 8.00
C THR A 29 -13.46 0.09 6.66
N SER A 30 -12.99 -1.15 6.41
CA SER A 30 -13.26 -1.87 5.15
C SER A 30 -12.95 -0.98 3.95
N ASN A 31 -11.67 -0.65 3.81
CA ASN A 31 -11.20 0.41 2.92
C ASN A 31 -10.14 -0.07 1.93
N TYR A 32 -9.81 -1.36 1.95
CA TYR A 32 -8.88 -2.01 1.05
C TYR A 32 -9.52 -3.31 0.55
N PHE A 33 -9.59 -3.47 -0.76
CA PHE A 33 -10.28 -4.59 -1.41
C PHE A 33 -9.48 -5.10 -2.60
N ILE A 34 -9.65 -6.39 -2.90
CA ILE A 34 -8.88 -7.06 -3.94
C ILE A 34 -9.82 -7.78 -4.86
N PHE A 35 -9.50 -7.66 -6.13
CA PHE A 35 -10.35 -8.05 -7.22
C PHE A 35 -9.55 -8.72 -8.33
N LYS A 36 -10.15 -9.69 -9.00
CA LYS A 36 -9.68 -10.22 -10.30
C LYS A 36 -10.48 -9.57 -11.42
N THR A 37 -9.83 -9.22 -12.52
CA THR A 37 -10.52 -8.72 -13.71
C THR A 37 -11.19 -9.87 -14.48
N ARG A 38 -12.39 -9.61 -15.01
CA ARG A 38 -13.13 -10.55 -15.88
C ARG A 38 -12.82 -10.37 -17.36
N SER A 39 -12.27 -9.21 -17.73
CA SER A 39 -12.04 -8.75 -19.09
C SER A 39 -10.60 -8.22 -19.21
N PRO A 40 -10.01 -8.23 -20.43
CA PRO A 40 -8.82 -7.44 -20.72
C PRO A 40 -8.99 -5.94 -20.44
N ASP A 41 -10.23 -5.43 -20.51
CA ASP A 41 -10.53 -4.06 -20.07
C ASP A 41 -10.44 -3.96 -18.55
N LEU A 42 -9.29 -3.48 -18.07
CA LEU A 42 -8.96 -3.39 -16.65
C LEU A 42 -9.88 -2.44 -15.88
N PHE A 43 -10.35 -1.39 -16.55
CA PHE A 43 -11.11 -0.30 -15.94
C PHE A 43 -12.42 -0.09 -16.69
N PRO A 44 -13.59 -0.30 -16.05
CA PRO A 44 -14.87 -0.12 -16.71
C PRO A 44 -15.05 1.34 -17.15
N THR A 45 -15.63 1.53 -18.33
CA THR A 45 -16.08 2.84 -18.80
C THR A 45 -17.54 3.01 -18.42
N PHE A 46 -17.87 4.13 -17.78
CA PHE A 46 -19.24 4.46 -17.41
C PHE A 46 -19.84 5.46 -18.41
N ARG A 47 -21.16 5.36 -18.62
CA ARG A 47 -21.91 6.33 -19.43
C ARG A 47 -21.97 7.68 -18.72
N GLU A 48 -22.06 8.78 -19.46
CA GLU A 48 -22.08 10.14 -18.89
C GLU A 48 -23.26 10.40 -17.93
N ASP A 49 -24.39 9.73 -18.15
CA ASP A 49 -25.58 9.80 -17.30
C ASP A 49 -25.38 9.17 -15.92
N SER A 50 -24.38 8.29 -15.76
CA SER A 50 -24.05 7.63 -14.48
C SER A 50 -23.53 8.59 -13.42
N LYS A 51 -23.12 9.81 -13.80
CA LYS A 51 -22.45 10.79 -12.91
C LYS A 51 -21.19 10.22 -12.24
N ILE A 52 -20.54 9.27 -12.91
CA ILE A 52 -19.25 8.72 -12.50
C ILE A 52 -18.20 9.21 -13.49
N HIS A 53 -17.21 9.92 -12.96
CA HIS A 53 -16.07 10.43 -13.71
C HIS A 53 -14.86 9.53 -13.46
N ARG A 54 -14.05 9.32 -14.49
CA ARG A 54 -12.84 8.49 -14.42
C ARG A 54 -11.60 9.35 -14.65
N LEU A 55 -10.61 9.16 -13.79
CA LEU A 55 -9.28 9.74 -13.90
C LEU A 55 -8.27 8.61 -13.99
N LYS A 56 -7.43 8.59 -15.04
CA LYS A 56 -6.44 7.53 -15.25
C LYS A 56 -5.03 8.10 -15.23
N THR A 57 -4.13 7.43 -14.51
CA THR A 57 -2.71 7.75 -14.39
C THR A 57 -1.88 6.51 -14.69
N TRP A 58 -0.85 6.66 -15.53
CA TRP A 58 0.05 5.57 -15.91
C TRP A 58 1.29 5.59 -15.01
N VAL A 59 1.73 4.43 -14.54
CA VAL A 59 3.02 4.26 -13.83
C VAL A 59 3.99 3.54 -14.76
N TYR A 60 5.08 4.21 -15.15
CA TYR A 60 6.11 3.61 -16.00
C TYR A 60 6.75 2.38 -15.33
N GLY A 61 7.20 1.42 -16.12
CA GLY A 61 8.04 0.30 -15.66
C GLY A 61 7.31 -0.95 -15.18
N TYR A 62 6.04 -0.89 -14.76
CA TYR A 62 5.30 -2.07 -14.27
C TYR A 62 4.02 -2.42 -15.07
N ASP A 63 3.77 -1.77 -16.21
CA ASP A 63 2.46 -1.79 -16.89
C ASP A 63 1.30 -1.45 -15.94
N ASP A 64 1.60 -0.63 -14.93
CA ASP A 64 0.70 -0.38 -13.82
C ASP A 64 -0.10 0.90 -14.04
N TYR A 65 -1.34 0.84 -13.58
CA TYR A 65 -2.27 1.95 -13.66
C TYR A 65 -2.84 2.27 -12.29
N ILE A 66 -2.90 3.56 -12.01
CA ILE A 66 -3.72 4.11 -10.94
C ILE A 66 -4.93 4.76 -11.60
N THR A 67 -6.13 4.39 -11.16
CA THR A 67 -7.38 4.96 -11.67
C THR A 67 -8.23 5.44 -10.50
N ALA A 68 -8.73 6.67 -10.57
CA ALA A 68 -9.75 7.15 -9.66
C ALA A 68 -11.12 7.16 -10.36
N TYR A 69 -12.14 6.65 -9.68
CA TYR A 69 -13.52 6.89 -10.05
C TYR A 69 -14.10 7.84 -9.03
N CYS A 70 -14.77 8.91 -9.48
CA CYS A 70 -15.33 9.94 -8.62
C CYS A 70 -16.79 10.26 -8.99
N SER A 71 -17.57 10.69 -8.02
CA SER A 71 -18.95 11.14 -8.22
C SER A 71 -19.33 12.24 -7.24
N ASP A 72 -20.07 13.23 -7.73
CA ASP A 72 -20.71 14.27 -6.91
C ASP A 72 -22.08 13.87 -6.38
N VAL A 73 -22.59 12.72 -6.82
CA VAL A 73 -23.95 12.24 -6.49
C VAL A 73 -23.89 10.96 -5.67
N LEU A 74 -22.94 10.06 -5.95
CA LEU A 74 -22.80 8.80 -5.25
C LEU A 74 -21.85 8.94 -4.05
N TYR A 75 -22.30 8.47 -2.89
CA TYR A 75 -21.43 8.29 -1.73
C TYR A 75 -20.40 7.18 -1.98
N THR A 76 -19.25 7.23 -1.31
CA THR A 76 -18.13 6.28 -1.45
C THR A 76 -18.57 4.81 -1.45
N ASN A 77 -19.50 4.44 -0.57
CA ASN A 77 -20.00 3.06 -0.50
C ASN A 77 -20.87 2.66 -1.71
N GLN A 78 -21.66 3.59 -2.26
CA GLN A 78 -22.44 3.34 -3.47
C GLN A 78 -21.52 3.26 -4.68
N LEU A 79 -20.58 4.20 -4.80
CA LEU A 79 -19.59 4.23 -5.86
C LEU A 79 -18.74 2.97 -5.88
N LYS A 80 -18.20 2.56 -4.71
CA LYS A 80 -17.51 1.29 -4.51
C LYS A 80 -18.33 0.11 -5.01
N LYS A 81 -19.59 -0.02 -4.57
CA LYS A 81 -20.47 -1.12 -4.99
C LYS A 81 -20.69 -1.12 -6.50
N THR A 82 -20.88 0.05 -7.11
CA THR A 82 -21.08 0.19 -8.56
C THR A 82 -19.85 -0.20 -9.35
N VAL A 83 -18.66 0.26 -8.94
CA VAL A 83 -17.40 -0.09 -9.59
C VAL A 83 -17.07 -1.56 -9.39
N ALA A 84 -17.20 -2.08 -8.16
CA ALA A 84 -16.89 -3.46 -7.81
C ALA A 84 -17.71 -4.53 -8.56
N LYS A 85 -18.91 -4.18 -9.08
CA LYS A 85 -19.74 -5.12 -9.88
C LYS A 85 -19.03 -5.66 -11.11
N HIS A 86 -18.03 -4.95 -11.64
CA HIS A 86 -17.28 -5.34 -12.83
C HIS A 86 -16.18 -6.37 -12.56
N TYR A 87 -15.93 -6.68 -11.28
CA TYR A 87 -14.82 -7.51 -10.87
C TYR A 87 -15.25 -8.68 -9.99
N ASP A 88 -14.41 -9.70 -9.92
CA ASP A 88 -14.59 -10.82 -9.00
C ASP A 88 -13.84 -10.55 -7.70
N LYS A 89 -14.58 -10.51 -6.59
CA LYS A 89 -14.02 -10.25 -5.27
C LYS A 89 -13.13 -11.42 -4.84
N VAL A 90 -11.95 -11.09 -4.34
CA VAL A 90 -11.04 -12.02 -3.68
C VAL A 90 -11.15 -11.78 -2.17
N ASN A 91 -11.52 -12.81 -1.40
CA ASN A 91 -11.80 -12.64 0.02
C ASN A 91 -10.54 -12.70 0.90
N GLU A 92 -9.52 -13.48 0.53
CA GLU A 92 -8.24 -13.56 1.26
C GLU A 92 -7.09 -13.89 0.30
N PHE A 93 -5.86 -13.49 0.69
CA PHE A 93 -4.63 -13.84 -0.02
C PHE A 93 -4.25 -15.32 0.06
N SER A 94 -4.95 -16.15 0.81
CA SER A 94 -4.70 -17.60 0.83
C SER A 94 -4.84 -18.24 -0.56
N GLU A 95 -5.68 -17.70 -1.45
CA GLU A 95 -5.72 -18.09 -2.88
C GLU A 95 -4.52 -17.59 -3.71
N LEU A 96 -3.87 -16.51 -3.25
CA LEU A 96 -2.78 -15.78 -3.91
C LEU A 96 -1.39 -16.33 -3.54
N GLU A 97 -1.25 -16.81 -2.31
CA GLU A 97 0.00 -17.36 -1.76
C GLU A 97 0.39 -18.74 -2.33
N SER A 98 -0.54 -19.40 -3.04
CA SER A 98 -0.35 -20.76 -3.58
C SER A 98 0.65 -20.83 -4.74
N THR A 99 1.04 -19.71 -5.35
CA THR A 99 1.87 -19.71 -6.58
C THR A 99 3.26 -19.11 -6.42
N GLN A 100 3.60 -18.52 -5.28
CA GLN A 100 4.92 -17.91 -5.08
C GLN A 100 5.94 -18.88 -4.48
N ASN A 101 6.96 -19.21 -5.28
CA ASN A 101 8.35 -19.47 -4.87
C ASN A 101 8.55 -20.29 -3.59
N GLN A 102 7.89 -21.44 -3.50
CA GLN A 102 8.09 -22.39 -2.42
C GLN A 102 9.54 -22.88 -2.32
N TYR A 103 10.31 -22.88 -3.42
CA TYR A 103 11.67 -23.42 -3.45
C TYR A 103 12.74 -22.58 -2.72
N PRO A 104 12.95 -21.28 -3.05
CA PRO A 104 14.00 -20.49 -2.39
C PRO A 104 13.70 -20.18 -0.91
N GLU A 105 12.44 -20.03 -0.50
CA GLU A 105 12.12 -19.86 0.94
C GLU A 105 12.38 -21.12 1.76
N THR A 106 12.29 -22.30 1.13
CA THR A 106 12.45 -23.57 1.84
C THR A 106 13.87 -23.77 2.35
N GLU A 107 14.88 -23.40 1.56
CA GLU A 107 16.29 -23.53 1.97
C GLU A 107 16.65 -22.56 3.10
N CYS A 108 16.28 -21.28 2.95
CA CYS A 108 16.46 -20.28 4.01
C CYS A 108 15.79 -20.73 5.32
N LEU A 109 14.53 -21.20 5.26
CA LEU A 109 13.84 -21.71 6.44
C LEU A 109 14.55 -22.93 7.05
N LYS A 110 15.03 -23.87 6.23
CA LYS A 110 15.80 -25.03 6.73
C LYS A 110 17.08 -24.60 7.46
N ASN A 111 17.81 -23.63 6.94
CA ASN A 111 19.02 -23.11 7.59
C ASN A 111 18.70 -22.48 8.96
N ILE A 112 17.62 -21.72 9.04
CA ILE A 112 17.13 -21.14 10.31
C ILE A 112 16.76 -22.27 11.30
N GLN A 113 16.01 -23.28 10.84
CA GLN A 113 15.61 -24.42 11.66
C GLN A 113 16.81 -25.21 12.19
N TYR A 114 17.78 -25.50 11.31
CA TYR A 114 19.01 -26.19 11.67
C TYR A 114 19.78 -25.39 12.72
N SER A 115 19.98 -24.09 12.53
CA SER A 115 20.72 -23.25 13.50
C SER A 115 20.13 -23.30 14.92
N GLN A 116 18.80 -23.39 15.03
CA GLN A 116 18.08 -23.38 16.31
C GLN A 116 17.88 -24.77 16.92
N GLN A 117 18.08 -25.84 16.16
CA GLN A 117 18.08 -27.19 16.69
C GLN A 117 19.33 -27.47 17.54
N TYR A 118 20.44 -26.80 17.23
CA TYR A 118 21.75 -27.02 17.86
C TYR A 118 22.19 -25.88 18.80
N MET A 119 21.55 -24.71 18.75
CA MET A 119 21.78 -23.62 19.71
C MET A 119 20.68 -23.63 20.77
N SER A 120 21.07 -23.48 22.05
CA SER A 120 20.12 -23.17 23.13
C SER A 120 19.23 -21.99 22.69
N GLY A 121 17.92 -22.08 22.90
CA GLY A 121 16.92 -21.09 22.46
C GLY A 121 17.13 -19.66 22.99
N GLU A 122 18.20 -19.41 23.74
CA GLU A 122 18.62 -18.12 24.26
C GLU A 122 19.29 -17.23 23.22
N ASN A 123 19.87 -17.78 22.14
CA ASN A 123 20.57 -16.98 21.10
C ASN A 123 20.08 -17.30 19.68
N PRO A 124 18.96 -16.71 19.23
CA PRO A 124 18.50 -16.86 17.85
C PRO A 124 19.52 -16.32 16.84
N ILE A 125 19.66 -17.01 15.71
CA ILE A 125 20.51 -16.57 14.60
C ILE A 125 20.14 -15.15 14.13
N SER A 126 21.15 -14.34 13.84
CA SER A 126 20.96 -12.94 13.46
C SER A 126 20.83 -12.75 11.95
N ILE A 127 20.24 -11.62 11.52
CA ILE A 127 20.15 -11.26 10.10
C ILE A 127 21.55 -11.10 9.50
N THR A 128 22.49 -10.48 10.24
CA THR A 128 23.89 -10.37 9.80
C THR A 128 24.50 -11.72 9.44
N SER A 129 24.27 -12.75 10.28
CA SER A 129 24.79 -14.10 10.01
C SER A 129 24.10 -14.77 8.83
N LEU A 130 22.76 -14.70 8.76
CA LEU A 130 21.99 -15.32 7.67
C LEU A 130 22.34 -14.74 6.30
N VAL A 131 22.47 -13.42 6.20
CA VAL A 131 22.79 -12.73 4.95
C VAL A 131 24.28 -12.84 4.63
N GLY A 132 25.16 -12.65 5.61
CA GLY A 132 26.61 -12.70 5.42
C GLY A 132 27.13 -14.08 5.00
N GLN A 133 26.43 -15.15 5.38
CA GLN A 133 26.75 -16.54 4.96
C GLN A 133 25.97 -16.97 3.71
N SER A 134 25.22 -16.06 3.08
CA SER A 134 24.38 -16.34 1.92
C SER A 134 23.33 -17.44 2.14
N TYR A 135 22.93 -17.68 3.38
CA TYR A 135 21.87 -18.65 3.72
C TYR A 135 20.49 -18.12 3.39
N CYS A 136 20.31 -16.81 3.51
CA CYS A 136 19.09 -16.12 3.19
C CYS A 136 19.40 -14.73 2.61
N SER A 137 18.61 -14.29 1.63
CA SER A 137 18.51 -12.89 1.26
C SER A 137 17.57 -12.14 2.21
N GLU A 138 17.66 -10.82 2.22
CA GLU A 138 16.76 -9.96 3.00
C GLU A 138 15.30 -10.16 2.58
N ALA A 139 15.03 -10.32 1.28
CA ALA A 139 13.71 -10.63 0.74
C ALA A 139 13.13 -11.93 1.31
N GLN A 140 13.96 -12.99 1.40
CA GLN A 140 13.54 -14.28 1.96
C GLN A 140 13.24 -14.14 3.46
N ILE A 141 14.08 -13.44 4.22
CA ILE A 141 13.85 -13.19 5.66
C ILE A 141 12.54 -12.43 5.87
N ALA A 142 12.35 -11.32 5.15
CA ALA A 142 11.13 -10.52 5.18
C ALA A 142 9.89 -11.37 4.85
N SER A 143 9.98 -12.21 3.81
CA SER A 143 8.87 -13.08 3.39
C SER A 143 8.52 -14.15 4.42
N LEU A 144 9.52 -14.84 4.98
CA LEU A 144 9.30 -15.82 6.04
C LEU A 144 8.65 -15.18 7.28
N ALA A 145 9.06 -13.95 7.62
CA ALA A 145 8.51 -13.19 8.74
C ALA A 145 7.07 -12.73 8.48
N TYR A 146 6.81 -12.19 7.30
CA TYR A 146 5.47 -11.79 6.84
C TYR A 146 4.49 -12.96 6.91
N ARG A 147 4.91 -14.13 6.41
CA ARG A 147 4.13 -15.38 6.41
C ARG A 147 4.09 -16.08 7.77
N LYS A 148 4.61 -15.45 8.83
CA LYS A 148 4.66 -15.98 10.20
C LYS A 148 5.29 -17.38 10.31
N LYS A 149 6.22 -17.71 9.39
CA LYS A 149 7.04 -18.93 9.48
C LYS A 149 8.18 -18.76 10.48
N VAL A 150 8.61 -17.52 10.68
CA VAL A 150 9.57 -17.09 11.71
C VAL A 150 9.04 -15.88 12.46
N LYS A 151 9.51 -15.71 13.69
CA LYS A 151 9.26 -14.53 14.52
C LYS A 151 10.52 -13.68 14.57
N VAL A 152 10.37 -12.38 14.33
CA VAL A 152 11.49 -11.44 14.33
C VAL A 152 11.53 -10.70 15.67
N ILE A 153 12.70 -10.67 16.29
CA ILE A 153 12.99 -9.93 17.52
C ILE A 153 14.13 -8.92 17.28
N GLY A 154 14.48 -8.11 18.27
CA GLY A 154 15.52 -7.07 18.15
C GLY A 154 14.97 -5.70 17.75
N ASP A 155 15.87 -4.74 17.60
CA ASP A 155 15.55 -3.32 17.43
C ASP A 155 15.00 -3.00 16.04
N PHE A 156 15.42 -3.78 15.03
CA PHE A 156 15.02 -3.59 13.64
C PHE A 156 13.89 -4.53 13.19
N LYS A 157 13.06 -5.01 14.13
CA LYS A 157 12.01 -6.00 13.84
C LYS A 157 10.78 -5.48 13.08
N TYR A 158 10.66 -4.17 12.84
CA TYR A 158 9.41 -3.54 12.40
C TYR A 158 9.10 -3.71 10.89
N PHE A 159 9.87 -4.55 10.20
CA PHE A 159 9.52 -5.09 8.89
C PHE A 159 8.60 -6.34 8.99
N ALA A 160 8.34 -6.86 10.19
CA ALA A 160 7.51 -8.05 10.39
C ALA A 160 6.20 -7.73 11.13
N PRO A 161 5.17 -8.59 11.02
CA PRO A 161 4.01 -8.51 11.91
C PRO A 161 4.44 -8.62 13.37
N LEU A 162 3.96 -7.69 14.22
CA LEU A 162 4.29 -7.68 15.65
C LEU A 162 3.82 -8.95 16.37
N GLU A 163 2.64 -9.45 15.98
CA GLU A 163 2.04 -10.67 16.52
C GLU A 163 2.38 -11.85 15.61
N SER A 164 3.27 -12.71 16.09
CA SER A 164 3.63 -13.98 15.44
C SER A 164 3.74 -15.08 16.48
N SER A 165 3.08 -16.21 16.21
CA SER A 165 3.17 -17.45 16.99
C SER A 165 4.18 -18.45 16.40
N ALA A 166 5.06 -17.97 15.51
CA ALA A 166 6.06 -18.82 14.88
C ALA A 166 6.99 -19.47 15.91
N LYS A 167 7.35 -20.74 15.65
CA LYS A 167 8.24 -21.51 16.52
C LYS A 167 9.70 -21.01 16.47
N TYR A 168 10.16 -20.55 15.31
CA TYR A 168 11.56 -20.18 15.07
C TYR A 168 11.75 -18.68 15.13
N TYR A 169 12.90 -18.23 15.64
CA TYR A 169 13.19 -16.81 15.89
C TYR A 169 14.35 -16.30 15.05
N ILE A 170 14.33 -15.05 14.63
CA ILE A 170 15.48 -14.37 14.03
C ILE A 170 15.71 -13.06 14.78
N THR A 171 16.96 -12.77 15.12
CA THR A 171 17.35 -11.49 15.70
C THR A 171 17.63 -10.48 14.59
N ALA A 172 16.80 -9.45 14.47
CA ALA A 172 17.05 -8.29 13.62
C ALA A 172 18.05 -7.34 14.28
N ASP A 173 19.32 -7.74 14.22
CA ASP A 173 20.49 -7.01 14.73
C ASP A 173 20.92 -5.86 13.82
N ARG A 174 20.43 -5.83 12.58
CA ARG A 174 20.62 -4.74 11.62
C ARG A 174 19.33 -4.50 10.82
N PRO A 175 19.14 -3.31 10.25
CA PRO A 175 18.02 -3.06 9.35
C PRO A 175 18.21 -3.77 8.01
N LEU A 176 17.13 -3.89 7.25
CA LEU A 176 17.11 -4.35 5.86
C LEU A 176 17.31 -3.16 4.91
N GLU A 177 17.84 -3.39 3.72
CA GLU A 177 17.78 -2.38 2.67
C GLU A 177 16.39 -2.39 2.02
N ILE A 178 15.78 -1.23 1.84
CA ILE A 178 14.38 -1.15 1.41
C ILE A 178 14.18 -1.65 -0.04
N ASN A 179 15.15 -1.43 -0.93
CA ASN A 179 15.14 -1.95 -2.30
C ASN A 179 15.12 -3.48 -2.37
N ASN A 180 15.73 -4.16 -1.41
CA ASN A 180 15.84 -5.61 -1.42
C ASN A 180 14.50 -6.29 -1.08
N VAL A 181 13.56 -5.57 -0.46
CA VAL A 181 12.30 -6.14 0.03
C VAL A 181 11.06 -5.64 -0.70
N LEU A 182 11.16 -4.54 -1.43
CA LEU A 182 10.08 -4.05 -2.28
C LEU A 182 10.06 -4.74 -3.63
N LEU A 183 8.89 -4.82 -4.24
CA LEU A 183 8.77 -5.30 -5.61
C LEU A 183 9.65 -4.49 -6.56
N GLY A 184 10.60 -5.17 -7.20
CA GLY A 184 11.56 -4.58 -8.13
C GLY A 184 12.39 -3.43 -7.55
N GLY A 185 12.44 -3.28 -6.22
CA GLY A 185 13.22 -2.27 -5.53
C GLY A 185 12.78 -0.82 -5.73
N ASN A 186 11.52 -0.58 -6.09
CA ASN A 186 11.01 0.78 -6.34
C ASN A 186 9.76 1.12 -5.53
N PHE A 187 9.60 2.42 -5.27
CA PHE A 187 8.32 3.02 -4.89
C PHE A 187 7.52 3.44 -6.15
N ILE A 188 6.21 3.47 -5.98
CA ILE A 188 5.22 3.88 -6.99
C ILE A 188 5.06 5.40 -7.01
N LEU A 189 5.06 6.01 -5.82
CA LEU A 189 4.77 7.42 -5.63
C LEU A 189 5.52 7.94 -4.42
N GLN A 190 5.98 9.20 -4.48
CA GLN A 190 6.62 9.90 -3.38
C GLN A 190 5.92 11.22 -3.10
N THR A 191 5.63 11.47 -1.83
CA THR A 191 4.87 12.62 -1.33
C THR A 191 5.71 13.34 -0.28
N PRO A 192 6.47 14.37 -0.66
CA PRO A 192 7.21 15.18 0.30
C PRO A 192 6.26 16.05 1.12
N ASP A 193 6.59 16.24 2.40
CA ASP A 193 5.95 17.23 3.29
C ASP A 193 7.01 17.94 4.16
N GLU A 194 6.58 18.87 5.02
CA GLU A 194 7.47 19.63 5.90
C GLU A 194 8.23 18.78 6.93
N ARG A 195 7.79 17.55 7.19
CA ARG A 195 8.35 16.64 8.20
C ARG A 195 9.19 15.52 7.58
N GLY A 196 9.08 15.30 6.28
CA GLY A 196 9.84 14.29 5.56
C GLY A 196 9.16 13.87 4.27
N VAL A 197 9.09 12.56 4.07
CA VAL A 197 8.62 11.96 2.82
C VAL A 197 7.76 10.75 3.13
N SER A 198 6.59 10.67 2.50
CA SER A 198 5.74 9.48 2.44
C SER A 198 5.81 8.85 1.05
N THR A 199 5.96 7.53 0.95
CA THR A 199 5.99 6.80 -0.32
C THR A 199 5.03 5.62 -0.32
N ILE A 200 4.55 5.23 -1.49
CA ILE A 200 3.73 4.02 -1.68
C ILE A 200 4.59 2.96 -2.38
N GLY A 201 4.58 1.73 -1.88
CA GLY A 201 5.30 0.61 -2.49
C GLY A 201 4.57 -0.73 -2.32
N TRP A 202 4.90 -1.69 -3.18
CA TRP A 202 4.44 -3.07 -3.08
C TRP A 202 5.37 -3.86 -2.16
N TYR A 203 4.84 -4.31 -1.02
CA TYR A 203 5.54 -5.13 -0.03
C TYR A 203 4.73 -6.40 0.23
N HIS A 204 5.34 -7.57 -0.01
CA HIS A 204 4.71 -8.90 0.04
C HIS A 204 3.35 -9.02 -0.69
N GLY A 205 3.18 -8.30 -1.80
CA GLY A 205 1.97 -8.36 -2.63
C GLY A 205 0.88 -7.37 -2.24
N TYR A 206 1.10 -6.53 -1.23
CA TYR A 206 0.17 -5.52 -0.78
C TYR A 206 0.76 -4.12 -0.93
N LEU A 207 -0.12 -3.13 -1.02
CA LEU A 207 0.28 -1.73 -0.99
C LEU A 207 0.50 -1.28 0.44
N HIS A 208 1.65 -0.65 0.65
CA HIS A 208 2.03 -0.07 1.92
C HIS A 208 2.48 1.37 1.74
N VAL A 209 2.20 2.17 2.76
CA VAL A 209 2.76 3.52 2.91
C VAL A 209 3.97 3.46 3.84
N PHE A 210 5.10 3.91 3.32
CA PHE A 210 6.36 4.08 4.04
C PHE A 210 6.59 5.57 4.28
N GLU A 211 7.14 5.93 5.42
CA GLU A 211 7.49 7.29 5.76
C GLU A 211 8.94 7.33 6.22
N LYS A 212 9.63 8.44 5.93
CA LYS A 212 10.89 8.78 6.59
C LYS A 212 10.89 10.27 6.94
N SER A 213 11.56 10.63 8.03
CA SER A 213 11.74 12.03 8.40
C SER A 213 12.86 12.67 7.59
N ILE A 214 12.94 14.01 7.58
CA ILE A 214 14.07 14.72 6.93
C ILE A 214 15.41 14.35 7.60
N ALA A 215 15.37 14.06 8.90
CA ALA A 215 16.56 13.79 9.70
C ALA A 215 17.06 12.33 9.63
N SER A 216 16.35 11.43 8.93
CA SER A 216 16.62 10.00 9.00
C SER A 216 16.42 9.31 7.65
N ASP A 217 17.35 8.43 7.28
CA ASP A 217 17.18 7.52 6.13
C ASP A 217 16.47 6.20 6.49
N ASN A 218 15.92 6.14 7.71
CA ASN A 218 15.08 5.04 8.16
C ASN A 218 13.66 5.17 7.60
N TRP A 219 13.30 4.24 6.73
CA TRP A 219 11.91 4.02 6.37
C TRP A 219 11.17 3.30 7.51
N ARG A 220 9.99 3.81 7.83
CA ARG A 220 9.02 3.17 8.74
C ARG A 220 7.68 2.99 8.03
N LEU A 221 6.94 1.96 8.40
CA LEU A 221 5.59 1.79 7.89
C LEU A 221 4.61 2.70 8.64
N ASN A 222 3.82 3.46 7.90
CA ASN A 222 2.60 4.12 8.41
C ASN A 222 1.39 3.15 8.34
N THR A 223 1.43 2.26 7.35
CA THR A 223 0.47 1.15 7.22
C THR A 223 0.81 -0.04 8.12
N LYS A 224 -0.10 -1.01 8.27
CA LYS A 224 0.07 -2.15 9.17
C LYS A 224 0.30 -3.43 8.38
N ILE A 225 1.28 -4.22 8.81
CA ILE A 225 1.51 -5.60 8.34
C ILE A 225 0.60 -6.56 9.14
N GLY A 226 -0.01 -7.51 8.45
CA GLY A 226 -0.99 -8.48 8.96
C GLY A 226 -2.39 -7.91 9.19
N LYS A 227 -2.63 -6.65 8.80
CA LYS A 227 -3.93 -5.95 8.86
C LYS A 227 -4.16 -5.09 7.62
N GLU A 228 -3.73 -5.59 6.47
CA GLU A 228 -3.68 -4.82 5.22
C GLU A 228 -5.05 -4.36 4.73
N GLN A 229 -6.11 -5.08 5.10
CA GLN A 229 -7.50 -4.71 4.84
C GLN A 229 -7.91 -3.34 5.41
N ASP A 230 -7.13 -2.80 6.35
CA ASP A 230 -7.37 -1.52 7.02
C ASP A 230 -6.46 -0.39 6.50
N ASN A 231 -5.53 -0.69 5.58
CA ASN A 231 -4.50 0.26 5.09
C ASN A 231 -5.02 1.28 4.06
N GLY A 232 -6.25 1.12 3.57
CA GLY A 232 -6.78 1.89 2.45
C GLY A 232 -6.80 3.40 2.69
N TYR A 233 -7.20 3.83 3.89
CA TYR A 233 -7.23 5.25 4.24
C TYR A 233 -5.84 5.91 4.13
N GLN A 234 -4.81 5.28 4.68
CA GLN A 234 -3.43 5.80 4.63
C GLN A 234 -2.92 5.88 3.19
N ILE A 235 -3.23 4.87 2.36
CA ILE A 235 -2.84 4.85 0.94
C ILE A 235 -3.51 5.99 0.19
N VAL A 236 -4.83 6.17 0.36
CA VAL A 236 -5.57 7.29 -0.23
C VAL A 236 -4.97 8.62 0.22
N SER A 237 -4.74 8.77 1.53
CA SER A 237 -4.20 9.99 2.10
C SER A 237 -2.80 10.33 1.62
N SER A 238 -1.93 9.33 1.43
CA SER A 238 -0.60 9.57 0.86
C SER A 238 -0.71 9.99 -0.61
N LEU A 239 -1.59 9.36 -1.39
CA LEU A 239 -1.72 9.64 -2.81
C LEU A 239 -2.26 11.05 -3.09
N ILE A 240 -3.33 11.45 -2.42
CA ILE A 240 -3.90 12.82 -2.58
C ILE A 240 -2.95 13.91 -2.08
N GLY A 241 -2.02 13.55 -1.19
CA GLY A 241 -1.03 14.48 -0.66
C GLY A 241 -0.01 14.89 -1.72
N ASN A 242 0.23 14.02 -2.70
CA ASN A 242 1.14 14.26 -3.79
C ASN A 242 0.62 15.34 -4.74
N SER A 243 1.51 16.23 -5.17
CA SER A 243 1.18 17.38 -6.01
C SER A 243 0.68 17.00 -7.40
N GLN A 244 1.03 15.83 -7.96
CA GLN A 244 0.52 15.35 -9.24
C GLN A 244 -0.98 15.00 -9.18
N PHE A 245 -1.51 14.75 -7.98
CA PHE A 245 -2.93 14.50 -7.75
C PHE A 245 -3.68 15.73 -7.20
N TRP A 246 -3.13 16.94 -7.38
CA TRP A 246 -3.71 18.17 -6.84
C TRP A 246 -5.14 18.43 -7.32
N GLU A 247 -5.46 18.12 -8.58
CA GLU A 247 -6.82 18.31 -9.14
C GLU A 247 -7.83 17.42 -8.43
N LEU A 248 -7.44 16.17 -8.18
CA LEU A 248 -8.24 15.23 -7.43
C LEU A 248 -8.42 15.73 -5.98
N LYS A 249 -7.33 16.18 -5.34
CA LYS A 249 -7.32 16.72 -3.96
C LYS A 249 -8.27 17.90 -3.77
N LYS A 250 -8.35 18.83 -4.73
CA LYS A 250 -9.20 20.03 -4.62
C LYS A 250 -10.69 19.70 -4.48
N HIS A 251 -11.11 18.58 -5.06
CA HIS A 251 -12.53 18.23 -5.20
C HIS A 251 -12.93 17.05 -4.31
N TRP A 252 -11.98 16.21 -3.92
CA TRP A 252 -12.24 15.04 -3.08
C TRP A 252 -12.43 15.46 -1.62
N GLU A 253 -13.64 15.23 -1.10
CA GLU A 253 -13.98 15.40 0.32
C GLU A 253 -13.31 14.32 1.16
N ILE A 254 -12.03 14.51 1.44
CA ILE A 254 -11.28 13.62 2.32
C ILE A 254 -11.23 14.25 3.70
N LEU A 255 -11.55 13.45 4.73
CA LEU A 255 -11.33 13.86 6.11
C LEU A 255 -9.85 14.22 6.28
N PRO A 256 -9.52 15.45 6.73
CA PRO A 256 -8.15 15.92 6.78
C PRO A 256 -7.27 14.92 7.54
N TYR A 257 -6.16 14.51 6.90
CA TYR A 257 -5.14 13.68 7.51
C TYR A 257 -4.65 14.36 8.78
N GLY A 258 -4.97 13.74 9.93
CA GLY A 258 -4.50 14.11 11.26
C GLY A 258 -4.35 15.61 11.52
N LYS A 259 -5.45 16.33 11.81
CA LYS A 259 -5.41 17.53 12.67
C LYS A 259 -6.78 17.82 13.31
N LYS A 260 -6.84 17.55 14.62
CA LYS A 260 -7.75 18.04 15.68
C LYS A 260 -9.02 17.24 16.01
N ASN A 261 -9.26 17.25 17.32
CA ASN A 261 -10.26 16.52 18.10
C ASN A 261 -11.66 16.43 17.45
N LYS A 262 -12.26 15.25 17.64
CA LYS A 262 -13.61 14.81 17.29
C LYS A 262 -14.75 15.82 17.56
N ASN A 263 -14.51 16.86 18.38
CA ASN A 263 -15.54 17.80 18.85
C ASN A 263 -15.60 19.14 18.09
N GLN A 264 -14.76 19.37 17.07
CA GLN A 264 -14.83 20.61 16.25
C GLN A 264 -15.53 20.43 14.90
N ILE A 265 -15.92 19.20 14.53
CA ILE A 265 -16.45 18.87 13.20
C ILE A 265 -17.95 19.21 13.07
N GLU A 266 -18.71 19.19 14.17
CA GLU A 266 -20.18 19.38 14.13
C GLU A 266 -20.62 20.83 13.87
N GLY A 267 -19.76 21.83 14.06
CA GLY A 267 -20.11 23.24 13.89
C GLY A 267 -19.90 23.82 12.49
N SER A 268 -19.08 23.19 11.64
CA SER A 268 -18.60 23.82 10.38
C SER A 268 -19.35 23.37 9.12
N ILE A 269 -20.22 22.36 9.21
CA ILE A 269 -20.80 21.67 8.04
C ILE A 269 -21.98 22.46 7.44
N ASN A 270 -22.63 23.34 8.19
CA ASN A 270 -23.90 23.94 7.77
C ASN A 270 -23.78 25.17 6.85
N ASN A 271 -22.63 25.83 6.77
CA ASN A 271 -22.46 27.08 6.00
C ASN A 271 -21.78 26.90 4.63
N PHE A 272 -21.26 25.72 4.30
CA PHE A 272 -20.48 25.51 3.06
C PHE A 272 -21.32 25.02 1.86
N GLY A 273 -22.60 24.69 2.07
CA GLY A 273 -23.41 23.94 1.09
C GLY A 273 -24.02 24.72 -0.07
N ASN A 274 -24.08 26.06 0.00
CA ASN A 274 -24.86 26.86 -0.96
C ASN A 274 -24.03 27.60 -2.02
N GLU A 275 -22.79 28.00 -1.71
CA GLU A 275 -21.91 28.69 -2.69
C GLU A 275 -21.25 27.72 -3.69
N LEU A 276 -21.07 26.45 -3.33
CA LEU A 276 -20.46 25.45 -4.22
C LEU A 276 -21.43 25.00 -5.35
N LYS A 277 -22.75 25.17 -5.24
CA LYS A 277 -23.64 24.66 -6.31
C LYS A 277 -23.56 25.43 -7.63
N HIS A 278 -23.15 26.70 -7.63
CA HIS A 278 -23.22 27.57 -8.82
C HIS A 278 -21.91 27.65 -9.61
N THR A 279 -20.76 27.52 -8.96
CA THR A 279 -19.43 27.54 -9.60
C THR A 279 -19.09 26.21 -10.31
N PHE A 280 -19.81 25.14 -9.98
CA PHE A 280 -19.48 23.77 -10.41
C PHE A 280 -19.97 23.40 -11.81
N ARG A 281 -20.94 24.14 -12.38
CA ARG A 281 -21.46 23.86 -13.74
C ARG A 281 -20.53 24.32 -14.85
N THR A 282 -19.60 25.22 -14.58
CA THR A 282 -18.79 25.90 -15.61
C THR A 282 -17.32 25.50 -15.62
N LEU A 283 -16.80 24.88 -14.55
CA LEU A 283 -15.35 24.65 -14.39
C LEU A 283 -14.90 23.18 -14.47
N VAL A 284 -15.80 22.22 -14.27
CA VAL A 284 -15.50 20.84 -14.66
C VAL A 284 -15.90 20.68 -16.12
N LYS A 285 -15.01 21.06 -17.05
CA LYS A 285 -15.00 20.36 -18.34
C LYS A 285 -15.05 18.87 -18.00
N PRO A 286 -15.93 18.06 -18.62
CA PRO A 286 -15.99 16.64 -18.30
C PRO A 286 -14.56 16.14 -18.34
N ILE A 287 -14.11 15.54 -17.23
CA ILE A 287 -12.89 14.74 -17.23
C ILE A 287 -13.24 13.58 -18.16
N LEU A 288 -13.16 13.84 -19.46
CA LEU A 288 -13.07 12.85 -20.52
C LEU A 288 -11.91 11.96 -20.13
N ASP A 289 -11.94 10.70 -20.57
CA ASP A 289 -10.82 9.77 -20.44
C ASP A 289 -9.52 10.44 -20.89
N THR A 290 -8.81 11.04 -19.96
CA THR A 290 -7.61 11.83 -20.18
C THR A 290 -6.57 11.22 -19.27
N GLU A 291 -5.48 10.75 -19.86
CA GLU A 291 -4.30 10.31 -19.13
C GLU A 291 -3.71 11.55 -18.46
N VAL A 292 -3.77 11.59 -17.13
CA VAL A 292 -3.47 12.83 -16.42
C VAL A 292 -2.00 13.00 -16.10
N CYS A 293 -1.24 11.91 -15.95
CA CYS A 293 0.20 11.97 -15.71
C CYS A 293 0.83 10.60 -15.96
N SER A 294 2.12 10.62 -16.31
CA SER A 294 2.98 9.45 -16.21
C SER A 294 3.87 9.56 -14.97
N LEU A 295 3.91 8.50 -14.17
CA LEU A 295 4.70 8.44 -12.94
C LEU A 295 5.94 7.59 -13.19
N PRO A 296 7.16 8.16 -13.07
CA PRO A 296 8.38 7.35 -13.12
C PRO A 296 8.47 6.49 -11.85
N LEU A 297 9.07 5.30 -11.97
CA LEU A 297 9.46 4.53 -10.78
C LEU A 297 10.53 5.28 -10.01
N ILE A 298 10.42 5.19 -8.70
CA ILE A 298 11.31 5.87 -7.77
C ILE A 298 12.16 4.79 -7.10
N PRO A 299 13.47 4.73 -7.39
CA PRO A 299 14.36 3.79 -6.71
C PRO A 299 14.25 3.93 -5.20
N ALA A 300 14.02 2.81 -4.52
CA ALA A 300 13.91 2.81 -3.08
C ALA A 300 15.32 2.82 -2.48
N VAL A 301 15.69 3.90 -1.78
CA VAL A 301 17.01 4.03 -1.16
C VAL A 301 16.84 4.31 0.33
N GLY A 302 17.62 3.60 1.15
CA GLY A 302 17.60 3.71 2.61
C GLY A 302 17.41 2.36 3.29
N ILE A 303 17.19 2.42 4.59
CA ILE A 303 17.09 1.24 5.45
C ILE A 303 15.70 1.10 6.06
N PHE A 304 15.30 -0.13 6.39
CA PHE A 304 13.94 -0.48 6.79
C PHE A 304 13.94 -1.44 7.99
N GLY A 305 12.97 -1.25 8.87
CA GLY A 305 12.74 -2.11 10.04
C GLY A 305 12.98 -1.41 11.38
N SER A 306 13.46 -0.17 11.39
CA SER A 306 13.69 0.62 12.60
C SER A 306 12.41 0.93 13.38
N SER A 307 12.55 1.17 14.68
CA SER A 307 11.43 1.50 15.58
C SER A 307 10.68 2.78 15.15
N PRO A 308 9.35 2.84 15.29
CA PRO A 308 8.57 4.06 15.02
C PRO A 308 8.90 5.24 15.96
N ASN A 309 9.56 4.97 17.10
CA ASN A 309 9.75 5.92 18.19
C ASN A 309 11.18 6.50 18.29
N THR A 310 12.10 6.15 17.39
CA THR A 310 13.51 6.52 17.57
C THR A 310 13.87 7.95 17.17
N ASP A 311 13.05 8.67 16.39
CA ASP A 311 13.37 10.05 15.97
C ASP A 311 12.11 10.92 15.84
N TRP A 312 11.77 11.66 16.91
CA TRP A 312 10.91 12.85 16.89
C TRP A 312 11.47 13.91 17.84
#